data_AF-A0A521KCJ5-F1
#
_entry.id   AF-A0A521KCJ5-F1
#
_cell.length_a   1.000
_cell.length_b   1.000
_cell.length_c   1.000
_cell.angle_alpha   90.00
_cell.angle_beta   90.00
_cell.angle_gamma   90.00
#
_symmetry.space_group_name_H-M   'P 1'
#
loop_
_entity.id
_entity.type
_entity.pdbx_description
1 polymer ?
#
loop_
_entity_poly.entity_id
_entity_poly.type
_entity_poly.pdbx_seq_one_letter_code
_entity_poly.pdbx_strand_id
1 'polypeptide(L)'
;MPFAAYTAPKPLGEAAEFFAMLKTADGTACPGATVHIALDGPGFLLPGDFRTGGRIIFVRTDESGGVPFRWVKGAAPATDEPISLQASAIAGTTLIIREI
;
A
#
# COMPACT_ATOMS: atom_id res chain seq x y z
N MET A 1 7.89 15.41 -1.99
CA MET A 1 7.74 13.95 -2.12
C MET A 1 6.31 13.62 -1.72
N PRO A 2 5.45 13.13 -2.63
CA PRO A 2 4.09 12.74 -2.26
C PRO A 2 4.09 11.63 -1.22
N PHE A 3 3.17 11.74 -0.27
CA PHE A 3 3.01 10.85 0.87
C PHE A 3 1.53 10.60 1.11
N ALA A 4 1.18 9.38 1.51
CA ALA A 4 -0.16 9.01 1.94
C ALA A 4 -0.08 8.08 3.14
N ALA A 5 -1.06 8.20 4.05
CA ALA A 5 -1.25 7.28 5.14
C ALA A 5 -2.68 6.75 5.12
N TYR A 6 -2.85 5.49 5.51
CA TYR A 6 -4.13 4.85 5.76
C TYR A 6 -4.06 4.18 7.13
N THR A 7 -5.07 4.39 7.97
CA THR A 7 -5.23 3.66 9.22
C THR A 7 -6.55 2.91 9.15
N ALA A 8 -6.50 1.60 9.39
CA ALA A 8 -7.68 0.75 9.33
C ALA A 8 -8.69 1.20 10.39
N PRO A 9 -9.94 1.53 10.02
CA PRO A 9 -10.96 1.99 10.97
C PRO A 9 -11.52 0.85 11.82
N LYS A 10 -11.19 -0.40 11.47
CA LYS A 10 -11.63 -1.66 12.08
C LYS A 10 -10.59 -2.76 11.80
N PRO A 11 -10.64 -3.89 12.52
CA PRO A 11 -9.81 -5.05 12.18
C PRO A 11 -10.05 -5.52 10.73
N LEU A 12 -8.96 -5.80 10.00
CA LEU A 12 -8.96 -6.14 8.56
C LEU A 12 -9.28 -7.63 8.25
N GLY A 13 -9.67 -8.42 9.25
CA GLY A 13 -9.88 -9.86 9.08
C GLY A 13 -8.58 -10.62 8.80
N GLU A 14 -8.65 -11.65 7.94
CA GLU A 14 -7.49 -12.48 7.59
C GLU A 14 -6.64 -11.90 6.44
N ALA A 15 -7.26 -11.17 5.52
CA ALA A 15 -6.58 -10.44 4.46
C ALA A 15 -7.46 -9.29 3.95
N ALA A 16 -6.83 -8.23 3.45
CA ALA A 16 -7.49 -7.06 2.87
C ALA A 16 -6.74 -6.56 1.65
N GLU A 17 -7.46 -6.18 0.60
CA GLU A 17 -6.90 -5.66 -0.63
C GLU A 17 -6.81 -4.15 -0.59
N PHE A 18 -5.74 -3.62 -1.16
CA PHE A 18 -5.42 -2.21 -1.18
C PHE A 18 -4.98 -1.77 -2.55
N PHE A 19 -5.15 -0.48 -2.78
CA PHE A 19 -4.70 0.17 -3.99
C PHE A 19 -4.04 1.51 -3.66
N ALA A 20 -2.81 1.70 -4.16
CA ALA A 20 -2.14 2.99 -4.14
C ALA A 20 -2.16 3.62 -5.55
N MET A 21 -2.47 4.91 -5.63
CA MET A 21 -2.58 5.65 -6.89
C MET A 21 -1.66 6.87 -6.85
N LEU A 22 -0.80 7.00 -7.86
CA LEU A 22 0.14 8.09 -8.01
C LEU A 22 -0.13 8.89 -9.30
N LYS A 23 -0.32 10.20 -9.15
CA LYS A 23 -0.60 11.13 -10.25
C LYS A 23 0.27 12.39 -10.18
N THR A 24 0.47 13.03 -11.31
CA THR A 24 1.02 14.39 -11.42
C THR A 24 -0.02 15.44 -11.02
N ALA A 25 0.39 16.71 -10.94
CA ALA A 25 -0.47 17.82 -10.52
C ALA A 25 -1.69 18.05 -11.44
N ASP A 26 -1.57 17.74 -12.73
CA ASP A 26 -2.65 17.82 -13.72
C ASP A 26 -3.55 16.58 -13.75
N GLY A 27 -3.30 15.59 -12.88
CA GLY A 27 -4.07 14.36 -12.77
C GLY A 27 -3.64 13.24 -13.73
N THR A 28 -2.57 13.44 -14.50
CA THR A 28 -1.98 12.39 -15.35
C THR A 28 -1.37 11.27 -14.49
N ALA A 29 -1.47 10.03 -14.97
CA ALA A 29 -0.87 8.87 -14.32
C ALA A 29 0.66 8.98 -14.33
N CYS A 30 1.31 8.46 -13.27
CA CYS A 30 2.76 8.32 -13.20
C CYS A 30 3.16 6.84 -13.42
N PRO A 31 3.23 6.32 -14.66
CA PRO A 31 3.58 4.91 -14.89
C PRO A 31 5.07 4.61 -14.62
N GLY A 32 5.37 3.39 -14.18
CA GLY A 32 6.73 2.91 -13.90
C GLY A 32 7.42 3.55 -12.69
N ALA A 33 6.75 4.47 -11.99
CA ALA A 33 7.25 5.12 -10.79
C ALA A 33 7.28 4.13 -9.62
N THR A 34 8.32 4.19 -8.80
CA THR A 34 8.42 3.34 -7.60
C THR A 34 7.68 3.98 -6.44
N VAL A 35 6.76 3.22 -5.85
CA VAL A 35 6.07 3.52 -4.60
C VAL A 35 6.65 2.62 -3.52
N HIS A 36 7.08 3.25 -2.43
CA HIS A 36 7.50 2.59 -1.21
C HIS A 36 6.31 2.52 -0.26
N ILE A 37 5.93 1.31 0.17
CA ILE A 37 4.80 1.08 1.09
C ILE A 37 5.30 0.35 2.33
N ALA A 38 5.02 0.90 3.51
CA ALA A 38 5.40 0.36 4.80
C ALA A 38 4.17 0.07 5.67
N LEU A 39 4.25 -1.05 6.39
CA LEU A 39 3.24 -1.52 7.34
C LEU A 39 3.70 -1.26 8.78
N ASP A 40 2.84 -0.58 9.51
CA ASP A 40 2.88 -0.47 10.96
C ASP A 40 1.74 -1.30 11.57
N GLY A 41 2.05 -2.08 12.61
CA GLY A 41 1.16 -3.13 13.15
C GLY A 41 1.42 -4.54 12.62
N PRO A 42 0.60 -5.55 13.00
CA PRO A 42 0.82 -6.95 12.64
C PRO A 42 0.55 -7.28 11.15
N GLY A 43 1.09 -8.42 10.69
CA GLY A 43 0.87 -8.93 9.33
C GLY A 43 1.99 -8.63 8.35
N PHE A 44 1.69 -8.82 7.06
CA PHE A 44 2.64 -8.69 5.95
C PHE A 44 1.95 -8.11 4.72
N LEU A 45 2.70 -7.36 3.91
CA LEU A 45 2.28 -6.84 2.63
C LEU A 45 2.76 -7.75 1.51
N LEU A 46 1.85 -8.11 0.61
CA LEU A 46 2.11 -8.84 -0.62
C LEU A 46 1.91 -7.88 -1.80
N PRO A 47 2.94 -7.62 -2.63
CA PRO A 47 2.77 -6.83 -3.83
C PRO A 47 1.99 -7.66 -4.87
N GLY A 48 0.94 -7.11 -5.49
CA GLY A 48 0.12 -7.83 -6.47
C GLY A 48 -0.22 -9.28 -6.08
N ASP A 49 0.00 -10.22 -7.00
CA ASP A 49 -0.23 -11.66 -6.80
C ASP A 49 0.98 -12.42 -6.21
N PHE A 50 2.03 -11.71 -5.78
CA PHE A 50 3.24 -12.36 -5.30
C PHE A 50 3.00 -13.09 -3.96
N ARG A 51 3.61 -14.28 -3.83
CA ARG A 51 3.55 -15.11 -2.61
C ARG A 51 4.54 -14.69 -1.53
N THR A 52 5.53 -13.87 -1.89
CA THR A 52 6.56 -13.37 -0.98
C THR A 52 6.41 -11.88 -0.80
N GLY A 53 6.41 -11.45 0.45
CA GLY A 53 6.26 -10.06 0.82
C GLY A 53 6.95 -9.77 2.15
N GLY A 54 6.62 -8.62 2.73
CA GLY A 54 7.27 -8.18 3.95
C GLY A 54 6.52 -7.04 4.60
N ARG A 55 7.11 -6.46 5.65
CA ARG A 55 6.57 -5.24 6.26
C ARG A 55 6.75 -4.00 5.39
N ILE A 56 7.63 -4.10 4.39
CA ILE A 56 7.94 -3.05 3.44
C ILE A 56 7.96 -3.67 2.05
N ILE A 57 7.34 -3.00 1.09
CA ILE A 57 7.39 -3.37 -0.33
C ILE A 57 7.75 -2.15 -1.18
N PHE A 58 8.46 -2.43 -2.28
CA PHE A 58 8.80 -1.45 -3.31
C PHE A 58 8.20 -1.92 -4.61
N VAL A 59 7.26 -1.15 -5.13
CA VAL A 59 6.38 -1.57 -6.22
C VAL A 59 6.30 -0.48 -7.26
N ARG A 60 6.32 -0.88 -8.53
CA ARG A 60 6.19 0.06 -9.64
C ARG A 60 4.72 0.22 -10.00
N THR A 61 4.32 1.45 -10.25
CA THR A 61 3.00 1.77 -10.80
C THR A 61 2.82 1.19 -12.20
N ASP A 62 1.62 0.74 -12.50
CA ASP A 62 1.20 0.36 -13.84
C ASP A 62 0.91 1.58 -14.74
N GLU A 63 0.42 1.34 -15.95
CA GLU A 63 0.05 2.39 -16.92
C GLU A 63 -0.99 3.39 -16.39
N SER A 64 -1.80 2.98 -15.41
CA SER A 64 -2.79 3.85 -14.76
C SER A 64 -2.21 4.70 -13.63
N GLY A 65 -0.94 4.50 -13.27
CA GLY A 65 -0.33 5.08 -12.06
C GLY A 65 -0.69 4.30 -10.80
N GLY A 66 -1.24 3.10 -10.94
CA GLY A 66 -1.81 2.28 -9.88
C GLY A 66 -0.88 1.18 -9.39
N VAL A 67 -1.05 0.81 -8.13
CA VAL A 67 -0.37 -0.31 -7.47
C VAL A 67 -1.38 -1.08 -6.63
N PRO A 68 -1.85 -2.24 -7.08
CA PRO A 68 -2.57 -3.17 -6.23
C PRO A 68 -1.61 -3.92 -5.30
N PHE A 69 -2.00 -4.09 -4.04
CA PHE A 69 -1.28 -4.89 -3.06
C PHE A 69 -2.25 -5.44 -2.02
N ARG A 70 -1.82 -6.46 -1.28
CA ARG A 70 -2.65 -7.10 -0.27
C ARG A 70 -1.95 -7.08 1.08
N TRP A 71 -2.69 -6.75 2.13
CA TRP A 71 -2.28 -7.03 3.50
C TRP A 71 -2.80 -8.41 3.90
N VAL A 72 -1.98 -9.20 4.59
CA VAL A 72 -2.35 -10.52 5.11
C VAL A 72 -1.96 -10.60 6.58
N LYS A 73 -2.87 -11.14 7.39
CA LYS A 73 -2.64 -11.38 8.80
C LYS A 73 -1.48 -12.36 9.02
N GLY A 74 -0.63 -12.07 9.99
CA GLY A 74 0.48 -12.94 10.35
C GLY A 74 0.03 -14.13 11.19
N ALA A 75 0.86 -15.18 11.25
CA ALA A 75 0.57 -16.40 12.01
C ALA A 75 0.61 -16.23 13.55
N ALA A 76 1.17 -15.14 14.05
CA ALA A 76 1.12 -14.81 15.47
C ALA A 76 -0.31 -14.41 15.85
N PRO A 77 -0.77 -14.68 17.09
CA PRO A 77 -2.05 -14.17 17.57
C PRO A 77 -1.97 -12.65 17.58
N ALA A 78 -2.40 -12.02 16.49
CA ALA A 78 -2.58 -10.59 16.43
C ALA A 78 -3.72 -10.26 17.40
N THR A 79 -3.38 -9.58 18.48
CA THR A 79 -4.25 -8.63 19.15
C THR A 79 -4.96 -7.76 18.10
N ASP A 80 -6.15 -7.22 18.40
CA ASP A 80 -6.87 -6.24 17.56
C ASP A 80 -6.11 -4.90 17.48
N GLU A 81 -4.80 -4.95 17.24
CA GLU A 81 -3.92 -3.82 17.07
C GLU A 81 -4.25 -3.10 15.77
N PRO A 82 -4.26 -1.76 15.81
CA PRO A 82 -4.55 -0.96 14.65
C PRO A 82 -3.51 -1.21 13.55
N ILE A 83 -3.98 -1.40 12.32
CA ILE A 83 -3.12 -1.47 11.14
C ILE A 83 -2.98 -0.07 10.54
N SER A 84 -1.75 0.35 10.30
CA SER A 84 -1.47 1.57 9.56
C SER A 84 -0.51 1.30 8.39
N LEU A 85 -0.81 1.92 7.25
CA LEU A 85 -0.03 1.87 6.04
C LEU A 85 0.48 3.26 5.71
N GLN A 86 1.74 3.33 5.30
CA GLN A 86 2.36 4.54 4.81
C GLN A 86 2.89 4.29 3.41
N ALA A 87 2.61 5.19 2.47
CA ALA A 87 3.19 5.15 1.14
C ALA A 87 3.89 6.46 0.81
N SER A 88 4.98 6.35 0.05
CA SER A 88 5.74 7.48 -0.46
C SER A 88 6.29 7.18 -1.84
N ALA A 89 6.43 8.20 -2.68
CA ALA A 89 7.03 8.08 -4.00
C ALA A 89 7.92 9.28 -4.30
N ILE A 90 9.01 9.06 -5.03
CA ILE A 90 9.93 10.15 -5.42
C ILE A 90 9.33 10.98 -6.57
N ALA A 91 8.55 10.34 -7.45
CA ALA A 91 7.89 10.96 -8.59
C ALA A 91 6.42 11.30 -8.27
N GLY A 92 5.81 12.10 -9.15
CA GLY A 92 4.42 12.52 -9.01
C GLY A 92 4.20 13.63 -7.97
N THR A 93 2.93 13.99 -7.81
CA THR A 93 2.50 15.08 -6.92
C THR A 93 1.45 14.60 -5.93
N THR A 94 0.56 13.69 -6.34
CA THR A 94 -0.56 13.20 -5.53
C THR A 94 -0.44 11.69 -5.36
N LEU A 95 -0.41 11.23 -4.11
CA LEU A 95 -0.43 9.82 -3.74
C LEU A 95 -1.62 9.56 -2.82
N ILE A 96 -2.36 8.49 -3.07
CA ILE A 96 -3.50 8.06 -2.27
C ILE A 96 -3.38 6.56 -2.02
N ILE A 97 -3.75 6.10 -0.82
CA ILE A 97 -3.92 4.68 -0.48
C ILE A 97 -5.37 4.48 -0.06
N ARG A 98 -5.98 3.38 -0.49
CA ARG A 98 -7.28 2.94 0.01
C ARG A 98 -7.40 1.43 0.03
N GLU A 99 -8.21 0.93 0.95
CA GLU A 99 -8.79 -0.43 0.91
C GLU A 99 -9.80 -0.51 -0.26
N ILE A 100 -9.89 -1.66 -0.92
CA ILE A 100 -10.78 -1.91 -2.07
C ILE A 100 -11.68 -3.14 -1.88
#